data_AF-A0A352MEN0-F1
#
_entry.id   AF-A0A352MEN0-F1
#
_cell.length_a   1.000
_cell.length_b   1.000
_cell.length_c   1.000
_cell.angle_alpha   90.00
_cell.angle_beta   90.00
_cell.angle_gamma   90.00
#
_symmetry.space_group_name_H-M   'P 1'
#
loop_
_entity.id
_entity.type
_entity.pdbx_description
1 polymer ?
#
loop_
_entity_poly.entity_id
_entity_poly.type
_entity_poly.pdbx_seq_one_letter_code
_entity_poly.pdbx_strand_id
1 'polypeptide(L)'
;MRNETLICTECFVTIPRSGYHLIPDNPVEKIFWGRCMISKAAAFSFYTRDSRIRRLIHQLKYKGVKEIGSELGRIYARSLKSSGFLDDIDIIVPVPLHPSKKRQRGFNQSDIISLGISEVSGIPVDTGLLIRKTVTKTQTR
;
A
#
# COMPACT_ATOMS: atom_id res chain seq x y z
N MET A 1 23.83 -1.66 5.50
CA MET A 1 22.90 -0.97 6.41
C MET A 1 22.69 0.46 5.91
N ARG A 2 21.58 0.76 5.21
CA ARG A 2 21.33 2.08 4.59
C ARG A 2 19.84 2.47 4.60
N ASN A 3 19.19 2.46 5.77
CA ASN A 3 17.77 2.85 5.85
C ASN A 3 17.35 3.61 7.11
N GLU A 4 18.28 3.92 8.02
CA GLU A 4 17.99 4.64 9.26
C GLU A 4 17.46 6.06 9.04
N THR A 5 17.61 6.62 7.82
CA THR A 5 17.22 7.99 7.49
C THR A 5 15.73 8.16 7.20
N LEU A 6 14.98 7.09 6.90
CA LEU A 6 13.57 7.18 6.46
C LEU A 6 12.60 6.39 7.35
N ILE A 7 12.95 5.17 7.75
CA ILE A 7 12.19 4.36 8.70
C ILE A 7 13.16 3.87 9.76
N CYS A 8 12.93 4.25 11.02
CA CYS A 8 13.78 3.84 12.13
C CYS A 8 13.82 2.31 12.29
N THR A 9 14.93 1.74 12.73
CA THR A 9 15.07 0.29 12.92
C THR A 9 13.98 -0.27 13.86
N GLU A 10 13.70 0.44 14.95
CA GLU A 10 12.59 0.10 15.87
C GLU A 10 11.25 0.08 15.12
N CYS A 11 10.99 1.08 14.28
CA CYS A 11 9.77 1.20 13.48
C CYS A 11 9.67 0.01 12.52
N PHE A 12 10.75 -0.33 11.83
CA PHE A 12 10.80 -1.43 10.88
C PHE A 12 10.48 -2.78 11.53
N VAL A 13 11.06 -3.04 12.71
CA VAL A 13 10.89 -4.29 13.47
C VAL A 13 9.51 -4.38 14.14
N THR A 14 8.99 -3.27 14.66
CA THR A 14 7.75 -3.27 15.46
C THR A 14 6.47 -3.09 14.65
N ILE A 15 6.54 -2.81 13.34
CA ILE A 15 5.32 -2.76 12.51
C ILE A 15 4.67 -4.15 12.50
N PRO A 16 3.44 -4.29 13.02
CA PRO A 16 2.78 -5.58 13.09
C PRO A 16 2.41 -6.05 11.69
N ARG A 17 3.04 -7.12 11.20
CA ARG A 17 2.75 -7.72 9.90
C ARG A 17 1.46 -8.53 9.99
N SER A 18 0.56 -8.38 9.02
CA SER A 18 -0.69 -9.16 9.04
C SER A 18 -0.46 -10.64 8.69
N GLY A 19 0.51 -10.93 7.82
CA GLY A 19 0.72 -12.27 7.26
C GLY A 19 -0.37 -12.74 6.27
N TYR A 20 -1.36 -11.91 5.93
CA TYR A 20 -2.52 -12.36 5.15
C TYR A 20 -2.22 -12.83 3.72
N HIS A 21 -1.06 -12.46 3.17
CA HIS A 21 -0.58 -12.99 1.89
C HIS A 21 -0.18 -14.47 1.95
N LEU A 22 -0.08 -15.06 3.15
CA LEU A 22 0.28 -16.46 3.38
C LEU A 22 -0.94 -17.36 3.60
N ILE A 23 -2.13 -16.77 3.74
CA ILE A 23 -3.33 -17.49 4.22
C ILE A 23 -4.47 -17.26 3.22
N PRO A 24 -5.00 -18.33 2.58
CA PRO A 24 -6.21 -18.22 1.77
C PRO A 24 -7.43 -17.93 2.65
N ASP A 25 -8.49 -17.36 2.07
CA ASP A 25 -9.73 -17.00 2.76
C ASP A 25 -9.49 -16.07 3.98
N ASN A 26 -8.47 -15.23 3.88
CA ASN A 26 -8.11 -14.32 4.97
C ASN A 26 -9.17 -13.21 5.14
N PRO A 27 -9.13 -12.47 6.27
CA PRO A 27 -10.12 -11.43 6.53
C PRO A 27 -10.23 -10.34 5.45
N VAL A 28 -9.18 -10.09 4.67
CA VAL A 28 -9.23 -9.11 3.58
C VAL A 28 -10.01 -9.65 2.39
N GLU A 29 -9.81 -10.92 2.03
CA GLU A 29 -10.57 -11.58 0.95
C GLU A 29 -12.06 -11.63 1.28
N LYS A 30 -12.37 -11.96 2.54
CA LYS A 30 -13.74 -12.04 3.05
C LYS A 30 -14.53 -10.73 2.94
N ILE A 31 -13.87 -9.57 2.96
CA ILE A 31 -14.54 -8.27 2.76
C ILE A 31 -15.16 -8.16 1.37
N PHE A 32 -14.59 -8.85 0.38
CA PHE A 32 -15.04 -8.81 -1.02
C PHE A 32 -16.06 -9.89 -1.36
N TRP A 33 -16.26 -10.89 -0.49
CA TRP A 33 -17.24 -11.96 -0.70
C TRP A 33 -18.65 -11.39 -0.87
N GLY A 34 -19.32 -11.82 -1.94
CA GLY A 34 -20.64 -11.32 -2.34
C GLY A 34 -20.67 -9.89 -2.90
N ARG A 35 -19.51 -9.22 -3.07
CA ARG A 35 -19.41 -7.85 -3.62
C ARG A 35 -18.69 -7.81 -4.96
N CYS A 36 -17.59 -8.54 -5.08
CA CYS A 36 -16.88 -8.69 -6.34
C CYS A 36 -16.06 -9.98 -6.35
N MET A 37 -15.75 -10.45 -7.56
CA MET A 37 -14.84 -11.58 -7.74
C MET A 37 -13.40 -11.08 -7.65
N ILE A 38 -12.64 -11.65 -6.72
CA ILE A 38 -11.19 -11.46 -6.57
C ILE A 38 -10.53 -12.83 -6.47
N SER A 39 -9.31 -12.97 -6.98
CA SER A 39 -8.55 -14.22 -6.86
C SER A 39 -7.87 -14.36 -5.49
N LYS A 40 -7.28 -13.26 -4.99
CA LYS A 40 -6.61 -13.20 -3.69
C LYS A 40 -6.48 -11.77 -3.20
N ALA A 41 -6.33 -11.57 -1.90
CA ALA A 41 -6.11 -10.25 -1.32
C ALA A 41 -5.20 -10.32 -0.09
N ALA A 42 -4.45 -9.25 0.16
CA ALA A 42 -3.54 -9.17 1.30
C ALA A 42 -3.48 -7.75 1.86
N ALA A 43 -3.03 -7.64 3.11
CA ALA A 43 -2.76 -6.36 3.77
C ALA A 43 -1.37 -6.37 4.40
N PHE A 44 -0.70 -5.22 4.43
CA PHE A 44 0.64 -5.14 5.00
C PHE A 44 0.67 -5.24 6.53
N SER A 45 -0.19 -4.46 7.18
CA SER A 45 -0.15 -4.22 8.63
C SER A 45 -1.53 -3.84 9.15
N PHE A 46 -1.74 -4.03 10.45
CA PHE A 46 -2.92 -3.54 11.15
C PHE A 46 -2.82 -2.03 11.40
N TYR A 47 -3.91 -1.30 11.15
CA TYR A 47 -4.01 0.14 11.42
C TYR A 47 -4.75 0.36 12.74
N THR A 48 -4.01 0.51 13.83
CA THR A 48 -4.55 0.84 15.17
C THR A 48 -4.11 2.25 15.60
N ARG A 49 -4.81 2.85 16.58
CA ARG A 49 -4.55 4.23 17.04
C ARG A 49 -3.09 4.47 17.44
N ASP A 50 -2.45 3.48 18.07
CA ASP A 50 -1.09 3.62 18.60
C ASP A 50 -0.01 2.97 17.73
N SER A 51 -0.41 2.42 16.57
CA SER A 51 0.51 1.76 15.66
C SER A 51 1.55 2.71 15.05
N ARG A 52 2.79 2.24 14.93
CA ARG A 52 3.86 2.96 14.22
C ARG A 52 3.52 3.19 12.74
N ILE A 53 2.80 2.24 12.12
CA ILE A 53 2.34 2.38 10.73
C ILE A 53 1.42 3.59 10.54
N ARG A 54 0.58 3.92 11.54
CA ARG A 54 -0.26 5.12 11.48
C ARG A 54 0.57 6.39 11.37
N ARG A 55 1.65 6.51 12.14
CA ARG A 55 2.55 7.68 12.07
C ARG A 55 3.20 7.80 10.70
N LEU A 56 3.70 6.69 10.13
CA LEU A 56 4.29 6.67 8.79
C LEU A 56 3.27 7.08 7.71
N ILE A 57 2.06 6.50 7.76
CA ILE A 57 0.97 6.86 6.84
C ILE A 57 0.58 8.34 7.01
N HIS A 58 0.61 8.88 8.21
CA HIS A 58 0.31 10.30 8.46
C HIS A 58 1.39 11.22 7.89
N GLN A 59 2.68 10.88 8.06
CA GLN A 59 3.78 11.62 7.45
C GLN A 59 3.67 11.61 5.91
N LEU A 60 3.38 10.46 5.32
CA LEU A 60 3.11 10.35 3.89
C LEU A 60 1.89 11.19 3.46
N LYS A 61 0.79 11.19 4.22
CA LYS A 61 -0.46 11.88 3.83
C LYS A 61 -0.43 13.39 4.02
N TYR A 62 0.33 13.90 4.99
CA TYR A 62 0.18 15.30 5.42
C TYR A 62 1.50 16.07 5.49
N LYS A 63 2.64 15.38 5.61
CA LYS A 63 3.97 16.01 5.61
C LYS A 63 4.68 15.90 4.26
N GLY A 64 4.08 15.20 3.30
CA GLY A 64 4.59 15.13 1.92
C GLY A 64 5.85 14.28 1.74
N VAL A 65 6.24 13.47 2.74
CA VAL A 65 7.42 12.59 2.68
C VAL A 65 7.10 11.37 1.81
N LYS A 66 7.30 11.50 0.50
CA LYS A 66 6.94 10.48 -0.50
C LYS A 66 7.80 9.23 -0.36
N GLU A 67 9.04 9.40 0.04
CA GLU A 67 10.05 8.35 0.22
C GLU A 67 9.58 7.27 1.19
N ILE A 68 8.77 7.63 2.20
CA ILE A 68 8.11 6.67 3.10
C ILE A 68 7.19 5.73 2.32
N GLY A 69 6.44 6.25 1.35
CA GLY A 69 5.54 5.44 0.53
C GLY A 69 6.30 4.40 -0.29
N SER A 70 7.37 4.82 -0.98
CA SER A 70 8.21 3.92 -1.78
C SER A 70 8.88 2.88 -0.87
N GLU A 71 9.40 3.28 0.29
CA GLU A 71 10.03 2.34 1.21
C GLU A 71 9.03 1.33 1.78
N LEU A 72 7.83 1.76 2.19
CA LEU A 72 6.78 0.84 2.62
C LEU A 72 6.39 -0.15 1.51
N GLY A 73 6.31 0.33 0.26
CA GLY A 73 6.10 -0.50 -0.92
C GLY A 73 7.19 -1.57 -1.09
N ARG A 74 8.46 -1.15 -1.03
CA ARG A 74 9.61 -2.07 -1.13
C ARG A 74 9.61 -3.13 -0.03
N ILE A 75 9.37 -2.71 1.21
CA ILE A 75 9.33 -3.63 2.35
C ILE A 75 8.25 -4.69 2.13
N TYR A 76 7.05 -4.27 1.74
CA TYR A 76 5.97 -5.22 1.57
C TYR A 76 6.18 -6.14 0.37
N ALA A 77 6.69 -5.61 -0.74
CA ALA A 77 6.98 -6.38 -1.94
C ALA A 77 7.99 -7.49 -1.68
N ARG A 78 8.98 -7.29 -0.80
CA ARG A 78 9.89 -8.38 -0.37
C ARG A 78 9.13 -9.51 0.31
N SER A 79 8.18 -9.20 1.19
CA SER A 79 7.33 -10.22 1.84
C SER A 79 6.43 -10.94 0.83
N LEU A 80 5.79 -10.20 -0.07
CA LEU A 80 4.92 -10.78 -1.10
C LEU A 80 5.70 -11.67 -2.09
N LYS A 81 6.90 -11.24 -2.48
CA LYS A 81 7.78 -12.02 -3.36
C LYS A 81 8.27 -13.30 -2.68
N SER A 82 8.62 -13.24 -1.40
CA SER A 82 9.07 -14.43 -0.66
C SER A 82 8.00 -15.52 -0.49
N SER A 83 6.72 -15.18 -0.64
CA SER A 83 5.62 -16.13 -0.52
C SER A 83 5.05 -16.60 -1.86
N GLY A 84 5.62 -16.17 -2.99
CA GLY A 84 5.04 -16.42 -4.32
C GLY A 84 3.71 -15.70 -4.57
N PHE A 85 3.34 -14.71 -3.73
CA PHE A 85 2.05 -14.01 -3.89
C PHE A 85 1.96 -13.22 -5.21
N LEU A 86 3.11 -12.85 -5.79
CA LEU A 86 3.21 -12.03 -6.98
C LEU A 86 3.40 -12.83 -8.28
N ASP A 87 3.46 -14.17 -8.22
CA ASP A 87 3.96 -15.00 -9.34
C ASP A 87 3.03 -15.01 -10.57
N ASP A 88 1.76 -14.68 -10.38
CA ASP A 88 0.69 -14.65 -11.38
C ASP A 88 0.19 -13.21 -11.66
N ILE A 89 0.97 -12.19 -11.29
CA ILE A 89 0.59 -10.77 -11.45
C ILE A 89 1.42 -10.11 -12.55
N ASP A 90 0.76 -9.69 -13.62
CA ASP A 90 1.41 -9.05 -14.78
C ASP A 90 1.56 -7.52 -14.66
N ILE A 91 0.69 -6.87 -13.87
CA ILE A 91 0.59 -5.42 -13.81
C ILE A 91 0.11 -4.91 -12.46
N ILE A 92 0.67 -3.78 -12.02
CA ILE A 92 0.23 -3.06 -10.82
C ILE A 92 -0.56 -1.83 -11.24
N VAL A 93 -1.82 -1.75 -10.83
CA VAL A 93 -2.67 -0.58 -11.10
C VAL A 93 -3.00 0.14 -9.76
N PRO A 94 -2.37 1.29 -9.47
CA PRO A 94 -2.66 2.04 -8.26
C PRO A 94 -4.05 2.67 -8.32
N VAL A 95 -4.76 2.65 -7.19
CA VAL A 95 -6.07 3.29 -7.10
C VAL A 95 -5.91 4.82 -7.16
N PRO A 96 -6.56 5.52 -8.12
CA PRO A 96 -6.44 6.95 -8.30
C PRO A 96 -7.02 7.75 -7.13
N LEU A 97 -6.26 8.76 -6.70
CA LEU A 97 -6.73 9.75 -5.74
C LEU A 97 -7.68 10.76 -6.44
N HIS A 98 -8.71 11.21 -5.73
CA HIS A 98 -9.61 12.24 -6.24
C HIS A 98 -8.85 13.53 -6.61
N PRO A 99 -9.16 14.20 -7.75
CA PRO A 99 -8.42 15.38 -8.22
C PRO A 99 -8.26 16.50 -7.18
N SER A 100 -9.29 16.80 -6.38
CA SER A 100 -9.18 17.82 -5.32
C SER A 100 -8.15 17.45 -4.24
N LYS A 101 -8.09 16.16 -3.86
CA LYS A 101 -7.10 15.64 -2.89
C LYS A 101 -5.71 15.55 -3.52
N LYS A 102 -5.62 15.20 -4.81
CA LYS A 102 -4.36 15.22 -5.57
C LYS A 102 -3.80 16.63 -5.64
N ARG A 103 -4.64 17.66 -5.88
CA ARG A 103 -4.24 19.08 -5.85
C ARG A 103 -3.76 19.52 -4.47
N GLN A 104 -4.50 19.21 -3.40
CA GLN A 104 -4.11 19.58 -2.03
C GLN A 104 -2.79 18.93 -1.61
N ARG A 105 -2.58 17.67 -2.00
CA ARG A 105 -1.45 16.86 -1.54
C ARG A 105 -0.24 16.88 -2.47
N GLY A 106 -0.43 17.23 -3.74
CA GLY A 106 0.62 17.23 -4.77
C GLY A 106 0.96 15.85 -5.36
N PHE A 107 0.42 14.75 -4.82
CA PHE A 107 0.67 13.38 -5.32
C PHE A 107 -0.41 12.39 -4.87
N ASN A 108 -0.44 11.21 -5.49
CA ASN A 108 -1.25 10.07 -5.08
C ASN A 108 -0.38 9.06 -4.34
N GLN A 109 -0.76 8.68 -3.11
CA GLN A 109 0.00 7.71 -2.33
C GLN A 109 0.06 6.34 -2.97
N SER A 110 -1.04 5.91 -3.59
CA SER A 110 -1.10 4.61 -4.22
C SER A 110 -0.02 4.49 -5.28
N ASP A 111 0.16 5.53 -6.12
CA ASP A 111 1.20 5.58 -7.14
C ASP A 111 2.59 5.41 -6.51
N ILE A 112 2.89 6.16 -5.45
CA ILE A 112 4.20 6.11 -4.77
C ILE A 112 4.48 4.74 -4.15
N ILE A 113 3.48 4.12 -3.52
CA ILE A 113 3.61 2.78 -2.94
C ILE A 113 3.79 1.74 -4.05
N SER A 114 3.02 1.83 -5.13
CA SER A 114 3.10 0.94 -6.28
C SER A 114 4.48 1.00 -6.95
N LEU A 115 5.11 2.18 -7.05
CA LEU A 115 6.49 2.30 -7.52
C LEU A 115 7.46 1.50 -6.64
N GLY A 116 7.34 1.60 -5.32
CA GLY A 116 8.17 0.80 -4.41
C GLY A 116 7.96 -0.71 -4.54
N ILE A 117 6.74 -1.15 -4.87
CA ILE A 117 6.46 -2.56 -5.14
C ILE A 117 7.10 -2.99 -6.47
N SER A 118 6.96 -2.17 -7.51
CA SER A 118 7.53 -2.40 -8.84
C SER A 118 9.05 -2.54 -8.79
N GLU A 119 9.73 -1.67 -8.03
CA GLU A 119 11.20 -1.71 -7.86
C GLU A 119 11.71 -3.08 -7.38
N VAL A 120 10.93 -3.81 -6.58
CA VAL A 120 11.33 -5.11 -6.00
C VAL A 120 10.79 -6.30 -6.81
N SER A 121 9.57 -6.18 -7.32
CA SER A 121 8.88 -7.24 -8.04
C SER A 121 9.29 -7.32 -9.51
N GLY A 122 9.65 -6.19 -10.12
CA GLY A 122 9.84 -6.07 -11.57
C GLY A 122 8.53 -5.91 -12.35
N ILE A 123 7.38 -5.92 -11.67
CA ILE A 123 6.06 -5.80 -12.31
C ILE A 123 5.81 -4.33 -12.70
N PRO A 124 5.42 -4.03 -13.96
CA PRO A 124 5.17 -2.67 -14.40
C PRO A 124 3.97 -2.03 -13.67
N VAL A 125 4.04 -0.71 -13.50
CA VAL A 125 2.97 0.11 -12.90
C VAL A 125 2.28 0.92 -13.99
N ASP A 126 0.96 0.81 -14.07
CA ASP A 126 0.15 1.63 -14.98
C ASP A 126 -0.84 2.49 -14.19
N THR A 127 -0.63 3.80 -14.25
CA THR A 127 -1.45 4.80 -13.54
C THR A 127 -2.64 5.33 -14.35
N GLY A 128 -2.76 4.93 -15.62
CA GLY A 128 -3.78 5.39 -16.57
C GLY A 128 -4.98 4.46 -16.70
N LEU A 129 -4.85 3.17 -16.37
CA LEU A 129 -5.93 2.18 -16.53
C LEU A 129 -7.17 2.44 -15.66
N LEU A 130 -6.98 3.02 -14.47
CA LEU A 130 -8.08 3.33 -13.55
C LEU A 130 -8.35 4.84 -13.50
N ILE A 131 -9.60 5.22 -13.79
CA ILE A 131 -10.05 6.61 -13.72
C ILE A 131 -11.12 6.74 -12.64
N ARG A 132 -10.92 7.68 -11.71
CA ARG A 132 -11.92 8.00 -10.69
C ARG A 132 -12.97 8.98 -11.24
N LYS A 133 -14.16 8.49 -11.58
CA LYS A 133 -15.26 9.32 -12.10
C LYS A 133 -16.03 10.10 -11.03
N THR A 134 -16.18 9.56 -9.81
CA THR A 134 -17.09 10.11 -8.79
C THR A 134 -16.36 10.70 -7.57
N VAL A 135 -16.80 11.89 -7.17
CA VAL A 135 -16.36 12.57 -5.94
C VAL A 135 -17.08 11.94 -4.74
N THR A 136 -16.42 11.08 -3.97
CA THR A 136 -16.95 10.66 -2.67
C THR A 136 -16.42 11.59 -1.59
N LYS A 137 -17.32 12.19 -0.79
CA LYS A 137 -16.95 12.91 0.45
C LYS A 137 -16.15 11.94 1.33
N THR A 138 -15.12 12.48 2.00
CA THR A 138 -14.23 11.66 2.83
C THR A 138 -15.03 11.00 3.94
N GLN A 139 -15.09 9.67 3.96
CA GLN A 139 -15.52 8.90 5.12
C GLN A 139 -14.36 8.90 6.12
N THR A 140 -14.22 9.98 6.89
CA THR A 140 -13.42 9.96 8.11
C THR A 140 -14.41 10.14 9.26
N ARG A 141 -14.57 9.12 10.09
CA ARG A 141 -15.09 9.25 11.45
C ARG A 141 -13.92 9.03 12.41
#